data_AF-A0A522CDS4-F1
#
_entry.id   AF-A0A522CDS4-F1
#
_cell.length_a   1.000
_cell.length_b   1.000
_cell.length_c   1.000
_cell.angle_alpha   90.00
_cell.angle_beta   90.00
_cell.angle_gamma   90.00
#
_symmetry.space_group_name_H-M   'P 1'
#
loop_
_entity.id
_entity.type
_entity.pdbx_description
1 polymer ?
#
loop_
_entity_poly.entity_id
_entity_poly.type
_entity_poly.pdbx_seq_one_letter_code
_entity_poly.pdbx_strand_id
1 'polypeptide(L)' 'MQAPASYSPDFNPIEQAFAKLKNILRSIAARTVQAVRKALKKALRAFSREECAAYLRNSGYSI' A
#
# COMPACT_ATOMS: atom_id res chain seq x y z
N MET A 1 -27.43 5.79 -13.44
CA MET A 1 -26.07 6.07 -12.93
C MET A 1 -26.11 5.94 -11.41
N GLN A 2 -25.63 4.83 -10.86
CA GLN A 2 -25.55 4.66 -9.41
C GLN A 2 -24.32 5.45 -8.92
N ALA A 3 -24.51 6.38 -7.98
CA ALA A 3 -23.41 7.07 -7.33
C ALA A 3 -22.46 6.03 -6.66
N PRO A 4 -21.13 6.20 -6.71
CA PRO A 4 -20.23 5.29 -6.02
C PRO A 4 -20.57 5.34 -4.53
N ALA A 5 -20.83 4.17 -3.94
CA ALA A 5 -21.09 4.05 -2.53
C ALA A 5 -19.97 4.76 -1.75
N SER A 6 -20.32 5.84 -1.05
CA SER A 6 -19.41 6.53 -0.15
C SER A 6 -18.90 5.51 0.87
N TYR A 7 -17.60 5.23 0.80
CA TYR A 7 -16.85 4.36 1.70
C TYR A 7 -17.25 2.87 1.70
N SER A 8 -16.87 2.16 0.64
CA SER A 8 -16.61 0.73 0.75
C SER A 8 -15.10 0.52 1.00
N PRO A 9 -14.66 0.26 2.24
CA PRO A 9 -13.24 0.08 2.58
C PRO A 9 -12.57 -1.09 1.83
N ASP A 10 -13.37 -2.04 1.35
CA ASP A 10 -12.89 -3.22 0.62
C ASP A 10 -12.36 -2.89 -0.80
N PHE A 11 -12.71 -1.72 -1.36
CA PHE A 11 -12.27 -1.28 -2.69
C PHE A 11 -11.21 -0.18 -2.67
N ASN A 12 -10.51 0.05 -1.55
CA ASN A 12 -9.42 1.02 -1.53
C ASN A 12 -8.06 0.34 -1.85
N PRO A 13 -7.43 0.64 -3.00
CA PRO A 13 -6.16 0.02 -3.42
C PRO A 13 -5.01 0.33 -2.44
N ILE A 14 -5.18 1.35 -1.61
CA ILE A 14 -4.22 1.72 -0.58
C ILE A 14 -4.07 0.63 0.49
N GLU A 15 -5.11 -0.15 0.78
CA GLU A 15 -5.09 -1.14 1.87
C GLU A 15 -4.09 -2.27 1.57
N GLN A 16 -4.07 -2.76 0.33
CA GLN A 16 -3.12 -3.77 -0.13
C GLN A 16 -1.68 -3.26 -0.06
N ALA A 17 -1.44 -2.03 -0.53
CA ALA A 17 -0.13 -1.40 -0.46
C ALA A 17 0.32 -1.19 1.00
N PHE A 18 -0.57 -0.74 1.89
CA PHE A 18 -0.27 -0.53 3.30
C PHE A 18 -0.05 -1.85 4.06
N ALA A 19 -0.74 -2.93 3.70
CA ALA A 19 -0.49 -4.25 4.27
C ALA A 19 0.97 -4.69 4.00
N LYS A 20 1.43 -4.61 2.74
CA LYS A 20 2.82 -4.92 2.38
C LYS A 20 3.81 -3.98 3.07
N LEU A 21 3.55 -2.67 3.05
CA LEU A 21 4.41 -1.68 3.71
C LEU A 21 4.56 -1.96 5.22
N LYS A 22 3.45 -2.22 5.92
CA LYS A 22 3.45 -2.58 7.35
C LYS A 22 4.26 -3.84 7.59
N ASN A 23 4.13 -4.87 6.75
CA ASN A 23 4.88 -6.11 6.90
C ASN A 23 6.39 -5.90 6.78
N ILE A 24 6.85 -5.12 5.79
CA ILE A 24 8.27 -4.78 5.64
C ILE A 24 8.78 -3.96 6.83
N LEU A 25 8.01 -2.96 7.28
CA LEU A 25 8.44 -2.12 8.41
C LEU A 25 8.50 -2.93 9.72
N ARG A 26 7.55 -3.84 9.94
CA ARG A 26 7.54 -4.74 11.10
C ARG A 26 8.72 -5.69 11.09
N SER A 27 9.11 -6.24 9.93
CA SER A 27 10.28 -7.12 9.83
C SER A 27 11.61 -6.40 10.09
N ILE A 28 11.67 -5.09 9.85
CA ILE A 28 12.86 -4.26 10.12
C ILE A 28 12.97 -3.91 11.63
N ALA A 29 11.84 -3.87 12.35
CA ALA A 29 11.79 -3.63 13.80
C ALA A 29 12.52 -2.36 14.31
N ALA A 30 12.59 -1.30 13.47
CA ALA A 30 13.22 -0.04 13.84
C ALA A 30 12.54 0.63 15.05
N ARG A 31 13.34 1.15 15.99
CA ARG A 31 12.86 1.76 17.26
C ARG A 31 13.09 3.27 17.38
N THR A 32 13.61 3.91 16.33
CA THR A 32 13.78 5.36 16.29
C THR A 32 13.08 5.95 15.07
N VAL A 33 12.61 7.20 15.17
CA VAL A 33 11.96 7.90 14.05
C VAL A 33 12.89 7.97 12.83
N GLN A 34 14.17 8.26 13.03
CA GLN A 34 15.17 8.29 11.96
C GLN A 34 15.31 6.92 11.28
N ALA A 35 15.39 5.84 12.06
CA ALA A 35 15.49 4.48 11.53
C ALA A 35 14.21 4.07 10.77
N VAL A 36 13.02 4.42 11.28
CA VAL A 36 11.74 4.19 10.59
C VAL A 36 11.69 4.96 9.28
N ARG A 37 12.12 6.22 9.22
CA ARG A 37 12.18 7.00 7.96
C ARG A 37 13.14 6.37 6.95
N LYS A 38 14.29 5.83 7.39
CA LYS A 38 15.21 5.09 6.51
C LYS A 38 14.58 3.78 6.02
N ALA A 39 13.93 3.04 6.91
CA ALA A 39 13.21 1.82 6.59
C ALA A 39 12.10 2.06 5.56
N LEU A 40 11.34 3.16 5.70
CA LEU A 40 10.28 3.53 4.77
C LEU A 40 10.82 3.81 3.36
N LYS A 41 11.94 4.54 3.23
CA LYS A 41 12.62 4.73 1.94
C LYS A 41 13.05 3.41 1.29
N LYS A 42 13.49 2.43 2.09
CA LYS A 42 13.84 1.09 1.59
C LYS A 42 12.60 0.31 1.18
N ALA A 43 11.55 0.34 2.00
CA ALA A 43 10.30 -0.39 1.77
C ALA A 43 9.59 0.09 0.50
N LEU A 44 9.58 1.40 0.23
CA LEU A 44 8.98 1.95 -0.99
C LEU A 44 9.67 1.48 -2.27
N ARG A 45 10.96 1.09 -2.21
CA ARG A 45 11.66 0.51 -3.37
C ARG A 45 11.27 -0.94 -3.67
N ALA A 46 10.51 -1.58 -2.79
CA ALA A 46 10.05 -2.96 -2.96
C ALA A 46 8.73 -3.07 -3.75
N PHE A 47 8.16 -1.94 -4.17
CA PHE A 47 6.95 -1.89 -4.99
C PHE A 47 7.33 -1.73 -6.45
N SER A 48 6.86 -2.62 -7.31
CA SER A 48 7.00 -2.47 -8.76
C SER A 48 5.78 -1.77 -9.36
N ARG A 49 5.92 -1.30 -10.61
CA ARG A 49 4.82 -0.68 -11.34
C ARG A 49 3.69 -1.69 -11.58
N GLU A 50 4.04 -2.93 -11.90
CA GLU A 50 3.12 -4.03 -12.21
C GLU A 50 2.31 -4.43 -10.97
N GLU A 51 2.95 -4.43 -9.80
CA GLU A 51 2.29 -4.72 -8.53
C GLU A 51 1.30 -3.60 -8.14
N CYS A 52 1.71 -2.34 -8.25
CA CYS A 52 0.82 -1.19 -8.04
C CYS A 52 -0.39 -1.24 -8.99
N ALA A 53 -0.14 -1.61 -10.25
CA ALA A 53 -1.17 -1.82 -11.24
C ALA A 53 -2.15 -2.95 -10.85
N ALA A 54 -1.62 -4.05 -10.30
CA ALA A 54 -2.44 -5.15 -9.80
C ALA A 54 -3.34 -4.72 -8.63
N TYR A 55 -2.85 -3.90 -7.70
CA TYR A 55 -3.67 -3.38 -6.59
C TYR A 55 -4.85 -2.54 -7.10
N LEU A 56 -4.60 -1.64 -8.06
CA LEU A 56 -5.64 -0.79 -8.66
C LEU A 56 -6.72 -1.64 -9.34
N ARG A 57 -6.31 -2.60 -10.17
CA ARG A 57 -7.23 -3.53 -10.84
C ARG A 57 -8.02 -4.38 -9.85
N ASN A 58 -7.37 -4.91 -8.81
CA ASN A 58 -8.05 -5.69 -7.77
C ASN A 58 -9.08 -4.86 -6.98
N SER A 59 -8.89 -3.54 -6.91
CA SER A 59 -9.84 -2.60 -6.32
C SER A 59 -10.89 -2.07 -7.30
N GLY A 60 -10.97 -2.62 -8.52
CA GLY A 60 -12.00 -2.27 -9.50
C GLY A 60 -11.70 -1.04 -10.36
N TYR A 61 -10.46 -0.53 -10.33
CA TYR A 61 -10.04 0.56 -11.20
C TYR A 61 -9.64 0.02 -12.58
N SER A 62 -10.16 0.62 -13.64
CA SER A 62 -9.73 0.36 -15.02
C SER A 62 -8.42 1.10 -15.30
N ILE A 63 -7.32 0.36 -15.42
CA ILE A 63 -5.98 0.90 -15.71
C ILE A 63 -5.27 0.15 -16.82
#